data_AF-A0A7X9CIS3-F1
#
_entry.id   AF-A0A7X9CIS3-F1
#
_cell.length_a   1.000
_cell.length_b   1.000
_cell.length_c   1.000
_cell.angle_alpha   90.00
_cell.angle_beta   90.00
_cell.angle_gamma   90.00
#
_symmetry.space_group_name_H-M   'P 1'
#
loop_
_entity.id
_entity.type
_entity.pdbx_description
1 polymer ?
#
loop_
_entity_poly.entity_id
_entity_poly.type
_entity_poly.pdbx_seq_one_letter_code
_entity_poly.pdbx_strand_id
1 'polypeptide(L)' 'MSQKIRIKLKSYDYSLVDKSAEKIVKTVKATGAVVSGPIPLPTHKRIFTVNRSTFVNKKSREQFELASFKRLIDIYSSTA' A
#
# COMPACT_ATOMS: atom_id res chain seq x y z
N MET A 1 -18.09 -21.65 -9.44
CA MET A 1 -17.58 -20.62 -8.53
C MET A 1 -16.21 -20.17 -9.01
N SER A 2 -16.05 -18.91 -9.41
CA SER A 2 -14.73 -18.39 -9.82
C SER A 2 -13.86 -18.20 -8.59
N GLN A 3 -12.71 -18.89 -8.53
CA GLN A 3 -11.71 -18.63 -7.49
C GLN A 3 -11.09 -17.26 -7.73
N LYS A 4 -11.26 -16.37 -6.74
CA LYS A 4 -10.74 -15.02 -6.75
C LYS A 4 -9.67 -14.87 -5.67
N ILE A 5 -8.44 -14.57 -6.09
CA ILE A 5 -7.34 -14.28 -5.17
C ILE A 5 -7.21 -12.76 -5.06
N ARG A 6 -7.23 -12.24 -3.83
CA ARG A 6 -7.13 -10.82 -3.54
C ARG A 6 -5.87 -10.53 -2.74
N ILE A 7 -4.95 -9.77 -3.32
CA ILE A 7 -3.67 -9.41 -2.72
C ILE A 7 -3.74 -7.94 -2.32
N LYS A 8 -3.48 -7.66 -1.04
CA LYS A 8 -3.41 -6.29 -0.51
C LYS A 8 -1.97 -5.95 -0.15
N LEU A 9 -1.33 -5.15 -0.99
CA LEU A 9 0.01 -4.62 -0.75
C LEU A 9 -0.07 -3.40 0.15
N LYS A 10 0.85 -3.31 1.13
CA LYS A 10 1.01 -2.17 2.01
C LYS A 10 2.50 -1.83 2.12
N SER A 11 2.82 -0.55 2.04
CA SER A 11 4.19 -0.03 2.20
C SER A 11 4.16 1.36 2.81
N TYR A 12 5.28 1.76 3.42
CA TYR A 12 5.51 3.14 3.86
C TYR A 12 6.11 4.02 2.76
N ASP A 13 6.67 3.41 1.71
CA ASP A 13 7.15 4.11 0.52
C ASP A 13 6.22 3.85 -0.67
N TYR A 14 5.84 4.92 -1.36
CA TYR A 14 5.00 4.87 -2.56
C TYR A 14 5.75 4.28 -3.76
N SER A 15 7.05 4.59 -3.92
CA SER A 15 7.83 4.12 -5.07
C SER A 15 7.98 2.61 -5.04
N LEU A 16 8.27 2.06 -3.85
CA LEU A 16 8.38 0.63 -3.65
C LEU A 16 7.07 -0.12 -3.93
N VAL A 17 5.92 0.37 -3.43
CA VAL A 17 4.65 -0.35 -3.62
C VAL A 17 4.23 -0.37 -5.08
N ASP A 18 4.48 0.70 -5.83
CA ASP A 18 4.13 0.79 -7.24
C ASP A 18 5.04 -0.13 -8.08
N LYS A 19 6.36 -0.10 -7.85
CA LYS A 19 7.31 -1.03 -8.50
C LYS A 19 6.98 -2.50 -8.23
N SER A 20 6.67 -2.84 -6.98
CA SER A 20 6.30 -4.22 -6.61
C SER A 20 4.97 -4.63 -7.23
N ALA A 21 3.97 -3.74 -7.23
CA ALA A 21 2.66 -4.02 -7.82
C ALA A 21 2.77 -4.23 -9.33
N GLU A 22 3.53 -3.39 -10.04
CA GLU A 22 3.80 -3.56 -11.46
C GLU A 22 4.51 -4.88 -11.76
N LYS A 23 5.51 -5.25 -10.96
CA LYS A 23 6.25 -6.50 -11.13
C LYS A 23 5.31 -7.70 -11.00
N ILE A 24 4.47 -7.73 -9.96
CA ILE A 24 3.48 -8.80 -9.74
C ILE A 24 2.48 -8.88 -10.89
N VAL A 25 1.99 -7.74 -11.37
CA VAL A 25 1.03 -7.70 -12.48
C VAL A 25 1.68 -8.21 -13.78
N LYS A 26 2.93 -7.83 -14.06
CA LYS A 26 3.68 -8.32 -15.23
C LYS A 26 3.89 -9.83 -15.17
N THR A 27 4.28 -10.37 -14.02
CA THR A 27 4.49 -11.82 -13.86
C THR A 27 3.19 -12.60 -14.03
N VAL A 28 2.08 -12.16 -13.42
CA VAL A 28 0.81 -12.87 -13.49
C VAL A 28 0.18 -12.79 -14.89
N LYS A 29 0.33 -11.64 -15.58
CA LYS A 29 -0.07 -11.52 -16.99
C LYS A 29 0.72 -12.45 -17.90
N ALA A 30 2.02 -12.64 -17.65
CA ALA A 30 2.84 -13.58 -18.42
C ALA A 30 2.39 -15.03 -18.25
N THR A 31 1.81 -15.39 -17.09
CA THR A 31 1.24 -16.73 -16.84
C THR A 31 -0.14 -16.93 -17.48
N GLY A 32 -0.73 -15.90 -18.11
CA GLY A 32 -2.02 -16.00 -18.81
C GLY A 32 -3.26 -15.84 -17.91
N ALA A 33 -3.10 -15.53 -16.63
CA ALA A 33 -4.23 -15.30 -15.73
C ALA A 33 -4.86 -13.90 -15.94
N VAL A 34 -6.17 -13.81 -15.74
CA VAL A 34 -6.91 -12.53 -15.86
C VAL A 34 -6.71 -11.72 -14.59
N VAL A 35 -6.08 -10.55 -14.71
CA VAL A 35 -5.76 -9.67 -13.57
C VAL A 35 -6.56 -8.38 -13.66
N SER A 36 -7.27 -8.05 -12.59
CA SER A 36 -7.66 -6.66 -12.35
C SER A 36 -6.44 -5.95 -11.79
N GLY A 37 -5.99 -4.91 -12.52
CA GLY A 37 -4.73 -4.20 -12.29
C GLY A 37 -4.56 -3.66 -10.87
N PRO A 38 -3.42 -3.00 -10.58
CA PRO A 38 -3.14 -2.52 -9.24
C PRO A 38 -4.07 -1.34 -8.92
N ILE A 39 -5.13 -1.59 -8.17
CA ILE A 39 -6.11 -0.57 -7.75
C ILE A 39 -5.49 0.21 -6.59
N PRO A 40 -5.27 1.53 -6.74
CA PRO A 40 -4.81 2.36 -5.63
C PRO A 40 -5.93 2.52 -4.61
N LEU A 41 -5.65 2.12 -3.37
CA LEU A 41 -6.53 2.42 -2.25
C LEU A 41 -6.07 3.71 -1.56
N PRO A 42 -6.98 4.45 -0.91
CA PRO A 42 -6.62 5.66 -0.18
C PRO A 42 -5.49 5.43 0.81
N THR A 43 -4.48 6.31 0.74
CA THR A 43 -3.35 6.32 1.66
C THR A 43 -3.85 6.65 3.06
N HIS A 44 -3.46 5.82 4.03
CA HIS A 44 -3.82 6.10 5.42
C HIS A 44 -2.70 6.91 6.06
N LYS A 45 -3.00 8.16 6.40
CA LYS A 45 -2.08 9.08 7.05
C LYS A 45 -2.34 9.08 8.56
N ARG A 46 -1.29 8.91 9.37
CA ARG A 46 -1.34 9.05 10.82
C ARG A 46 -0.45 10.20 11.22
N ILE A 47 -1.01 11.21 11.89
CA ILE A 47 -0.28 12.38 12.36
C ILE A 47 -0.06 12.23 13.86
N PHE A 48 1.19 12.37 14.30
CA PHE A 48 1.59 12.28 15.70
C PHE A 48 2.20 13.61 16.13
N THR A 49 1.68 14.19 17.21
CA THR A 49 2.24 15.38 17.82
C THR A 49 3.04 15.00 19.07
N VAL A 50 4.32 15.30 19.09
CA VAL A 50 5.21 15.00 20.22
C VAL A 50 5.78 16.32 20.77
N ASN A 51 5.90 16.44 22.09
CA ASN A 51 6.61 17.58 22.68
C ASN A 51 8.11 17.44 22.38
N ARG A 52 8.75 18.50 21.87
CA ARG A 52 10.19 18.46 21.60
C ARG A 52 11.04 18.53 22.87
N SER A 53 10.58 19.32 23.85
CA SER A 53 11.27 19.49 25.11
C SER A 53 10.76 18.49 26.15
N THR A 54 11.67 17.97 26.98
CA THR A 54 11.38 17.08 28.10
C THR A 54 10.75 17.82 29.29
N PHE A 55 10.89 19.15 29.40
CA PHE A 55 10.40 19.92 30.54
C PHE A 55 9.79 21.28 30.15
N VAL A 56 8.65 21.61 30.76
CA VAL A 56 7.93 22.91 30.77
C VAL A 56 7.43 23.46 29.42
N ASN A 57 8.14 23.25 28.31
CA ASN A 57 7.86 23.93 27.04
C ASN A 57 6.76 23.25 26.20
N LYS A 58 5.48 23.43 26.57
CA LYS A 58 4.30 22.84 25.88
C LYS A 58 4.01 23.43 24.49
N LYS A 59 4.48 24.64 24.20
CA LYS A 59 4.33 25.30 22.89
C LYS A 59 5.31 24.77 21.84
N SER A 60 6.39 24.13 22.28
CA SER A 60 7.38 23.50 21.39
C SER A 60 6.95 22.05 21.09
N ARG A 61 6.17 21.88 20.02
CA ARG A 61 5.69 20.56 19.55
C ARG A 61 6.20 20.28 18.15
N GLU A 62 6.47 19.01 17.88
CA GLU A 62 6.86 18.49 16.58
C GLU A 62 5.76 17.60 16.03
N GLN A 63 5.55 17.68 14.71
CA GLN A 63 4.53 16.92 14.01
C GLN A 63 5.21 15.90 13.10
N PHE A 64 4.88 14.64 13.29
CA PHE A 64 5.35 13.54 12.45
C PHE A 64 4.17 12.92 11.70
N GLU A 65 4.37 12.57 10.44
CA GLU A 65 3.40 11.85 9.62
C GLU A 65 3.92 10.45 9.30
N LEU A 66 3.07 9.43 9.51
CA LEU A 66 3.27 8.09 8.98
C LEU A 66 2.23 7.82 7.90
N ALA A 67 2.68 7.74 6.66
CA ALA A 67 1.85 7.42 5.51
C ALA A 67 1.93 5.92 5.19
N SER A 68 0.78 5.25 5.09
CA SER A 68 0.69 3.87 4.62
C SER A 68 0.00 3.82 3.26
N PHE A 69 0.78 3.53 2.22
CA PHE A 69 0.31 3.36 0.84
C PHE A 69 -0.23 1.95 0.65
N LYS A 70 -1.37 1.85 -0.05
CA LYS A 70 -2.10 0.59 -0.22
C LYS A 70 -2.41 0.37 -1.69
N ARG A 71 -2.17 -0.84 -2.18
CA ARG A 71 -2.58 -1.30 -3.51
C ARG A 71 -3.35 -2.61 -3.37
N LEU A 72 -4.40 -2.76 -4.16
CA LEU A 72 -5.19 -3.98 -4.25
C LEU A 72 -5.01 -4.60 -5.62
N ILE A 73 -4.69 -5.89 -5.67
CA ILE A 73 -4.60 -6.66 -6.91
C ILE A 73 -5.57 -7.82 -6.78
N ASP A 74 -6.49 -7.94 -7.72
CA ASP A 74 -7.45 -9.04 -7.78
C ASP A 74 -7.10 -9.91 -8.99
N ILE A 75 -6.78 -11.19 -8.75
CA ILE A 75 -6.48 -12.19 -9.77
C ILE A 75 -7.71 -13.09 -9.91
N TYR A 76 -8.23 -13.17 -11.12
CA TYR A 76 -9.29 -14.09 -11.51
C TYR A 76 -8.63 -15.31 -12.15
N SER A 77 -8.77 -16.47 -11.51
CA SER A 77 -8.26 -17.72 -12.07
C SER A 77 -8.99 -18.04 -13.37
N SER A 78 -8.23 -18.10 -14.46
CA SER A 78 -8.61 -18.78 -15.70
C SER A 78 -7.41 -19.62 -16.13
N THR A 79 -7.12 -20.63 -15.33
CA THR A 79 -6.31 -21.77 -15.78
C THR A 79 -7.12 -23.03 -15.53
N ALA A 80 -7.34 -23.76 -16.63
CA ALA A 80 -7.77 -25.15 -16.67
C ALA A 80 -6.81 -26.04 -15.87
#